data_AF-A0A257Q9D5-F1
#
_entry.id   AF-A0A257Q9D5-F1
#
_cell.length_a   1.000
_cell.length_b   1.000
_cell.length_c   1.000
_cell.angle_alpha   90.00
_cell.angle_beta   90.00
_cell.angle_gamma   90.00
#
_symmetry.space_group_name_H-M   'P 1'
#
loop_
_entity.id
_entity.type
_entity.pdbx_description
1 polymer ?
#
loop_
_entity_poly.entity_id
_entity_poly.type
_entity_poly.pdbx_seq_one_letter_code
_entity_poly.pdbx_strand_id
1 'polypeptide(L)'
;MRPKTILTLAPALVLAVALAGCGDSTPPVTYAPLDYSYLPPIMLKVVNVNFQNNYVPDPGAAALLSQDPEPPATAVLTMAQHRLVANGTPGTATFTIENASVEQNAGNLVGTLTVRVDVVSADGRAKGYTEASVSHSQTAPDSSSSDAMQAALYSMTKQLMDAMNVQLQYQLQHNLGSWIAYSNSAAAAPVSTTGAVAGGIVATPLTGPPTGGAIMSPATPSGLAPGVHNLVPPSMAH
;
A
#
# COMPACT_ATOMS: atom_id res chain seq x y z
N MET A 1 10.88 -100.97 28.72
CA MET A 1 10.43 -100.38 30.00
C MET A 1 10.41 -98.85 29.86
N ARG A 2 9.22 -98.24 29.93
CA ARG A 2 9.05 -96.82 30.35
C ARG A 2 8.99 -96.82 31.88
N PRO A 3 9.50 -95.79 32.61
CA PRO A 3 8.74 -94.55 32.91
C PRO A 3 9.64 -93.28 33.05
N LYS A 4 9.25 -92.04 32.66
CA LYS A 4 8.28 -91.04 33.18
C LYS A 4 8.98 -89.94 34.01
N THR A 5 8.43 -88.70 33.94
CA THR A 5 8.50 -87.56 34.93
C THR A 5 9.44 -86.40 34.50
N ILE A 6 9.18 -85.06 34.51
CA ILE A 6 8.07 -84.11 34.82
C ILE A 6 8.49 -82.67 34.35
N LEU A 7 7.51 -81.78 34.08
CA LEU A 7 7.49 -80.27 34.05
C LEU A 7 8.60 -79.43 33.37
N THR A 8 8.19 -78.48 32.52
CA THR A 8 8.15 -77.03 32.88
C THR A 8 7.47 -76.19 31.80
N LEU A 9 6.92 -75.06 32.25
CA LEU A 9 5.99 -74.11 31.65
C LEU A 9 6.75 -72.95 30.97
N ALA A 10 6.42 -72.54 29.74
CA ALA A 10 6.73 -71.19 29.23
C ALA A 10 5.96 -70.84 27.94
N PRO A 11 5.16 -69.76 27.91
CA PRO A 11 4.63 -69.16 26.69
C PRO A 11 5.58 -68.03 26.25
N ALA A 12 6.31 -68.21 25.13
CA ALA A 12 7.15 -67.16 24.57
C ALA A 12 6.43 -66.46 23.41
N LEU A 13 5.62 -65.48 23.79
CA LEU A 13 5.15 -64.38 22.95
C LEU A 13 6.36 -63.56 22.48
N VAL A 14 6.74 -63.66 21.20
CA VAL A 14 7.73 -62.76 20.58
C VAL A 14 7.06 -61.99 19.43
N LEU A 15 6.33 -60.98 19.87
CA LEU A 15 6.35 -59.60 19.38
C LEU A 15 6.74 -59.39 17.89
N ALA A 16 5.72 -59.22 17.06
CA ALA A 16 5.82 -58.55 15.78
C ALA A 16 6.27 -57.09 16.01
N VAL A 17 7.55 -56.83 15.76
CA VAL A 17 8.10 -55.47 15.71
C VAL A 17 7.68 -54.87 14.37
N ALA A 18 6.46 -54.35 14.31
CA ALA A 18 6.07 -53.38 13.30
C ALA A 18 6.67 -52.03 13.72
N LEU A 19 7.86 -51.72 13.22
CA LEU A 19 8.38 -50.35 13.20
C LEU A 19 7.42 -49.53 12.32
N ALA A 20 6.37 -48.98 12.93
CA ALA A 20 5.68 -47.82 12.40
C ALA A 20 6.68 -46.65 12.47
N GLY A 21 7.48 -46.50 11.41
CA GLY A 21 8.24 -45.27 11.20
C GLY A 21 7.22 -44.15 11.01
N CYS A 22 7.18 -43.22 11.97
CA CYS A 22 6.63 -41.89 11.70
C CYS A 22 7.46 -41.30 10.55
N GLY A 23 6.91 -41.35 9.34
CA GLY A 23 7.38 -40.50 8.26
C GLY A 23 6.95 -39.09 8.60
N ASP A 24 7.85 -38.31 9.19
CA ASP A 24 7.72 -36.85 9.28
C ASP A 24 7.66 -36.27 7.87
N SER A 25 6.45 -36.27 7.31
CA SER A 25 6.14 -35.66 6.03
C SER A 25 5.80 -34.21 6.33
N THR A 26 6.83 -33.37 6.48
CA THR A 26 6.64 -31.93 6.64
C THR A 26 5.88 -31.42 5.41
N PRO A 27 4.67 -30.83 5.58
CA PRO A 27 3.90 -30.33 4.46
C PRO A 27 4.66 -29.19 3.76
N PRO A 28 4.53 -29.07 2.43
CA PRO A 28 5.23 -28.02 1.68
C PRO A 28 4.79 -26.63 2.13
N VAL A 29 5.75 -25.73 2.36
CA VAL A 29 5.50 -24.33 2.71
C VAL A 29 5.03 -23.57 1.46
N THR A 30 3.91 -22.88 1.57
CA THR A 30 3.37 -22.02 0.50
C THR A 30 3.37 -20.57 0.93
N TYR A 31 3.84 -19.68 0.05
CA TYR A 31 3.89 -18.24 0.28
C TYR A 31 2.72 -17.56 -0.42
N ALA A 32 2.10 -16.58 0.26
CA ALA A 32 0.99 -15.84 -0.32
C ALA A 32 1.53 -14.76 -1.29
N PRO A 33 0.86 -14.49 -2.42
CA PRO A 33 1.24 -13.39 -3.29
C PRO A 33 1.15 -12.04 -2.57
N LEU A 34 2.12 -11.15 -2.83
CA LEU A 34 2.18 -9.79 -2.28
C LEU A 34 1.67 -8.76 -3.30
N ASP A 35 0.49 -8.99 -3.88
CA ASP A 35 -0.02 -8.19 -5.01
C ASP A 35 -0.89 -6.98 -4.59
N TYR A 36 -1.43 -6.97 -3.37
CA TYR A 36 -2.23 -5.88 -2.79
C TYR A 36 -3.44 -5.41 -3.64
N SER A 37 -3.97 -6.25 -4.53
CA SER A 37 -5.16 -5.93 -5.36
C SER A 37 -6.43 -5.64 -4.56
N TYR A 38 -6.49 -6.11 -3.31
CA TYR A 38 -7.62 -5.86 -2.41
C TYR A 38 -7.66 -4.42 -1.87
N LEU A 39 -6.60 -3.62 -2.07
CA LEU A 39 -6.56 -2.23 -1.66
C LEU A 39 -7.20 -1.30 -2.71
N PRO A 40 -7.77 -0.16 -2.29
CA PRO A 40 -8.29 0.83 -3.24
C PRO A 40 -7.21 1.29 -4.24
N PRO A 41 -7.57 1.43 -5.52
CA PRO A 41 -6.67 1.96 -6.52
C PRO A 41 -6.45 3.47 -6.33
N ILE A 42 -5.30 3.93 -6.78
CA ILE A 42 -4.85 5.33 -6.78
C ILE A 42 -5.00 5.84 -8.22
N MET A 43 -6.02 6.67 -8.42
CA MET A 43 -6.34 7.23 -9.73
C MET A 43 -5.44 8.45 -10.00
N LEU A 44 -4.65 8.37 -11.07
CA LEU A 44 -3.78 9.44 -11.55
C LEU A 44 -4.44 10.16 -12.73
N LYS A 45 -4.39 11.49 -12.75
CA LYS A 45 -4.92 12.35 -13.83
C LYS A 45 -3.98 12.36 -15.05
N VAL A 46 -3.73 11.18 -15.58
CA VAL A 46 -2.89 10.91 -16.75
C VAL A 46 -3.61 9.88 -17.62
N VAL A 47 -3.18 9.73 -18.88
CA VAL A 47 -3.73 8.71 -19.78
C VAL A 47 -2.91 7.42 -19.79
N ASN A 48 -1.66 7.47 -19.34
CA ASN A 48 -0.76 6.33 -19.34
C ASN A 48 0.08 6.28 -18.07
N VAL A 49 0.27 5.07 -17.53
CA VAL A 49 1.24 4.78 -16.46
C VAL A 49 2.27 3.81 -17.02
N ASN A 50 3.54 4.22 -17.00
CA ASN A 50 4.67 3.37 -17.34
C ASN A 50 5.29 2.82 -16.06
N PHE A 51 5.75 1.58 -16.12
CA PHE A 51 6.44 0.92 -15.01
C PHE A 51 7.85 0.54 -15.44
N GLN A 52 8.83 0.93 -14.63
CA GLN A 52 10.25 0.74 -14.89
C GLN A 52 10.92 0.12 -13.66
N ASN A 53 11.85 -0.80 -13.91
CA ASN A 53 12.72 -1.35 -12.88
C ASN A 53 14.16 -0.99 -13.23
N ASN A 54 14.74 -0.03 -12.50
CA ASN A 54 16.12 0.40 -12.66
C ASN A 54 17.06 -0.29 -11.66
N TYR A 55 16.52 -1.06 -10.72
CA TYR A 55 17.33 -1.75 -9.74
C TYR A 55 18.05 -2.94 -10.38
N VAL A 56 19.38 -2.96 -10.21
CA VAL A 56 20.25 -4.07 -10.59
C VAL A 56 20.99 -4.54 -9.34
N PRO A 57 20.70 -5.74 -8.80
CA PRO A 57 21.38 -6.24 -7.62
C PRO A 57 22.85 -6.55 -7.93
N ASP A 58 23.73 -6.36 -6.93
CA ASP A 58 25.08 -6.93 -6.98
C ASP A 58 25.02 -8.47 -6.88
N PRO A 59 26.11 -9.19 -7.20
CA PRO A 59 26.10 -10.66 -7.22
C PRO A 59 25.72 -11.31 -5.88
N GLY A 60 26.06 -10.70 -4.75
CA GLY A 60 25.73 -11.21 -3.42
C GLY A 60 24.25 -11.06 -3.12
N ALA A 61 23.69 -9.86 -3.36
CA ALA A 61 22.26 -9.60 -3.25
C ALA A 61 21.45 -10.48 -4.23
N ALA A 62 21.93 -10.66 -5.47
CA ALA A 62 21.24 -11.48 -6.48
C ALA A 62 21.15 -12.96 -6.07
N ALA A 63 22.21 -13.52 -5.45
CA ALA A 63 22.20 -14.89 -4.94
C ALA A 63 21.28 -15.06 -3.72
N LEU A 64 21.07 -14.00 -2.93
CA LEU A 64 20.13 -14.01 -1.82
C LEU A 64 18.69 -13.87 -2.33
N LEU A 65 18.43 -12.91 -3.22
CA LEU A 65 17.12 -12.66 -3.81
C LEU A 65 16.60 -13.83 -4.67
N SER A 66 17.49 -14.66 -5.23
CA SER A 66 17.06 -15.87 -5.96
C SER A 66 16.43 -16.94 -5.05
N GLN A 67 16.65 -16.83 -3.73
CA GLN A 67 16.01 -17.68 -2.72
C GLN A 67 14.72 -17.07 -2.19
N ASP A 68 14.45 -15.79 -2.45
CA ASP A 68 13.22 -15.13 -2.04
C ASP A 68 12.05 -15.64 -2.91
N PRO A 69 10.97 -16.21 -2.33
CA PRO A 69 9.80 -16.64 -3.09
C PRO A 69 9.13 -15.48 -3.84
N GLU A 70 9.21 -14.27 -3.26
CA GLU A 70 8.53 -13.08 -3.76
C GLU A 70 9.49 -11.90 -3.63
N PRO A 71 10.44 -11.72 -4.59
CA PRO A 71 11.46 -10.67 -4.49
C PRO A 71 10.84 -9.25 -4.41
N PRO A 72 11.44 -8.30 -3.66
CA PRO A 72 10.85 -6.99 -3.43
C PRO A 72 10.58 -6.19 -4.70
N ALA A 73 11.47 -6.30 -5.71
CA ALA A 73 11.30 -5.64 -7.00
C ALA A 73 10.03 -6.13 -7.74
N THR A 74 9.77 -7.44 -7.71
CA THR A 74 8.59 -8.05 -8.34
C THR A 74 7.32 -7.69 -7.58
N ALA A 75 7.37 -7.77 -6.25
CA ALA A 75 6.25 -7.46 -5.37
C ALA A 75 5.79 -6.00 -5.55
N VAL A 76 6.74 -5.04 -5.47
CA VAL A 76 6.40 -3.61 -5.57
C VAL A 76 5.90 -3.24 -6.96
N LEU A 77 6.44 -3.87 -8.01
CA LEU A 77 5.99 -3.67 -9.38
C LEU A 77 4.55 -4.14 -9.56
N THR A 78 4.23 -5.33 -9.04
CA THR A 78 2.88 -5.90 -9.11
C THR A 78 1.87 -5.04 -8.35
N MET A 79 2.21 -4.62 -7.12
CA MET A 79 1.38 -3.66 -6.36
C MET A 79 1.16 -2.36 -7.15
N ALA A 80 2.21 -1.80 -7.77
CA ALA A 80 2.09 -0.57 -8.54
C ALA A 80 1.16 -0.76 -9.74
N GLN A 81 1.25 -1.88 -10.46
CA GLN A 81 0.36 -2.19 -11.59
C GLN A 81 -1.10 -2.36 -11.17
N HIS A 82 -1.34 -3.00 -10.02
CA HIS A 82 -2.70 -3.24 -9.53
C HIS A 82 -3.35 -1.96 -8.98
N ARG A 83 -2.54 -1.03 -8.45
CA ARG A 83 -3.05 0.13 -7.72
C ARG A 83 -2.93 1.44 -8.47
N LEU A 84 -1.90 1.67 -9.28
CA LEU A 84 -1.76 2.93 -10.03
C LEU A 84 -2.57 2.85 -11.32
N VAL A 85 -3.66 3.60 -11.37
CA VAL A 85 -4.59 3.58 -12.52
C VAL A 85 -4.61 4.94 -13.19
N ALA A 86 -4.38 4.96 -14.51
CA ALA A 86 -4.57 6.15 -15.32
C ALA A 86 -6.07 6.46 -15.49
N ASN A 87 -6.50 7.63 -15.01
CA ASN A 87 -7.86 8.13 -15.15
C ASN A 87 -7.86 9.67 -15.16
N GLY A 88 -7.59 10.26 -16.32
CA GLY A 88 -7.76 11.71 -16.48
C GLY A 88 -7.23 12.28 -17.78
N THR A 89 -6.67 13.48 -17.67
CA THR A 89 -6.26 14.36 -18.77
C THR A 89 -5.00 13.85 -19.48
N PRO A 90 -4.75 14.22 -20.75
CA PRO A 90 -3.52 13.84 -21.46
C PRO A 90 -2.24 14.14 -20.66
N GLY A 91 -1.46 13.08 -20.41
CA GLY A 91 -0.24 13.09 -19.61
C GLY A 91 0.27 11.66 -19.37
N THR A 92 1.46 11.53 -18.80
CA THR A 92 2.08 10.24 -18.48
C THR A 92 2.61 10.25 -17.05
N ALA A 93 2.38 9.16 -16.33
CA ALA A 93 3.08 8.85 -15.08
C ALA A 93 4.13 7.77 -15.35
N THR A 94 5.29 7.86 -14.70
CA THR A 94 6.33 6.81 -14.74
C THR A 94 6.63 6.41 -13.30
N PHE A 95 6.35 5.16 -12.97
CA PHE A 95 6.74 4.52 -11.72
C PHE A 95 8.07 3.81 -11.94
N THR A 96 9.08 4.17 -11.16
CA THR A 96 10.44 3.65 -11.29
C THR A 96 10.90 3.05 -9.97
N ILE A 97 11.34 1.80 -10.01
CA ILE A 97 12.02 1.15 -8.89
C ILE A 97 13.49 1.55 -8.96
N GLU A 98 13.95 2.33 -7.97
CA GLU A 98 15.34 2.80 -7.89
C GLU A 98 16.19 1.81 -7.07
N ASN A 99 15.62 1.27 -5.99
CA ASN A 99 16.28 0.27 -5.15
C ASN A 99 15.26 -0.75 -4.64
N ALA A 100 15.62 -2.03 -4.62
CA ALA A 100 14.82 -3.12 -4.07
C ALA A 100 15.74 -4.20 -3.47
N SER A 101 16.74 -3.77 -2.70
CA SER A 101 17.77 -4.64 -2.14
C SER A 101 17.34 -5.35 -0.87
N VAL A 102 17.80 -6.58 -0.74
CA VAL A 102 17.85 -7.31 0.53
C VAL A 102 19.25 -7.91 0.62
N GLU A 103 19.95 -7.59 1.70
CA GLU A 103 21.36 -7.95 1.89
C GLU A 103 21.56 -8.51 3.29
N GLN A 104 22.57 -9.37 3.45
CA GLN A 104 22.96 -9.86 4.77
C GLN A 104 24.15 -9.06 5.30
N ASN A 105 23.96 -8.39 6.44
CA ASN A 105 24.96 -7.54 7.08
C ASN A 105 25.12 -7.92 8.55
N ALA A 106 26.31 -8.43 8.91
CA ALA A 106 26.69 -8.77 10.29
C ALA A 106 25.65 -9.63 11.04
N GLY A 107 25.11 -10.66 10.37
CA GLY A 107 24.09 -11.55 10.95
C GLY A 107 22.66 -11.01 10.91
N ASN A 108 22.41 -9.89 10.23
CA ASN A 108 21.08 -9.33 10.00
C ASN A 108 20.76 -9.35 8.51
N LEU A 109 19.48 -9.53 8.17
CA LEU A 109 18.93 -9.18 6.86
C LEU A 109 18.51 -7.72 6.90
N VAL A 110 19.03 -6.94 5.97
CA VAL A 110 18.70 -5.52 5.79
C VAL A 110 18.06 -5.35 4.43
N GLY A 111 16.81 -4.90 4.43
CA GLY A 111 16.03 -4.62 3.24
C GLY A 111 15.88 -3.12 3.03
N THR A 112 16.01 -2.67 1.77
CA THR A 112 15.73 -1.28 1.37
C THR A 112 14.93 -1.28 0.08
N LEU A 113 13.83 -0.52 0.08
CA LEU A 113 12.97 -0.35 -1.08
C LEU A 113 12.78 1.14 -1.34
N THR A 114 13.16 1.60 -2.52
CA THR A 114 13.02 3.00 -2.96
C THR A 114 12.37 3.04 -4.34
N VAL A 115 11.31 3.82 -4.44
CA VAL A 115 10.55 4.01 -5.68
C VAL A 115 10.32 5.50 -5.93
N ARG A 116 10.26 5.85 -7.20
CA ARG A 116 10.00 7.21 -7.67
C ARG A 116 8.80 7.21 -8.60
N VAL A 117 7.98 8.26 -8.51
CA VAL A 117 6.88 8.50 -9.44
C VAL A 117 7.03 9.88 -10.04
N ASP A 118 7.24 9.92 -11.36
CA ASP A 118 7.29 11.14 -12.15
C ASP A 118 5.99 11.30 -12.94
N VAL A 119 5.43 12.51 -12.98
CA VAL A 119 4.23 12.84 -13.75
C VAL A 119 4.48 14.04 -14.66
N VAL A 120 3.99 13.94 -15.90
CA VAL A 120 4.13 14.98 -16.91
C VAL A 120 2.85 15.14 -17.73
N SER A 121 2.41 16.38 -17.90
CA SER A 121 1.29 16.74 -18.80
C SER A 121 1.69 16.56 -20.26
N ALA A 122 0.72 16.35 -21.15
CA ALA A 122 0.99 16.17 -22.58
C ALA A 122 1.71 17.37 -23.23
N ASP A 123 1.43 18.59 -22.77
CA ASP A 123 2.12 19.81 -23.23
C ASP A 123 3.43 20.11 -22.47
N GLY A 124 3.79 19.25 -21.50
CA GLY A 124 5.04 19.32 -20.74
C GLY A 124 5.12 20.47 -19.74
N ARG A 125 4.09 21.31 -19.61
CA ARG A 125 4.10 22.50 -18.75
C ARG A 125 3.91 22.18 -17.28
N ALA A 126 3.00 21.24 -16.97
CA ALA A 126 2.83 20.71 -15.63
C ALA A 126 3.68 19.44 -15.46
N LYS A 127 4.51 19.42 -14.42
CA LYS A 127 5.32 18.29 -13.99
C LYS A 127 5.27 18.14 -12.47
N GLY A 128 5.48 16.95 -11.99
CA GLY A 128 5.64 16.66 -10.56
C GLY A 128 6.43 15.38 -10.39
N TYR A 129 7.04 15.21 -9.23
CA TYR A 129 7.64 13.94 -8.86
C TYR A 129 7.45 13.69 -7.37
N THR A 130 7.55 12.44 -6.97
CA THR A 130 7.67 12.06 -5.57
C THR A 130 8.52 10.81 -5.43
N GLU A 131 9.11 10.63 -4.26
CA GLU A 131 9.92 9.48 -3.91
C GLU A 131 9.42 8.90 -2.59
N ALA A 132 9.36 7.57 -2.53
CA ALA A 132 9.06 6.82 -1.33
C ALA A 132 10.21 5.84 -1.08
N SER A 133 10.76 5.87 0.12
CA SER A 133 11.81 4.95 0.57
C SER A 133 11.45 4.38 1.93
N VAL A 134 11.67 3.07 2.08
CA VAL A 134 11.51 2.34 3.34
C VAL A 134 12.66 1.37 3.52
N SER A 135 13.00 1.09 4.76
CA SER A 135 14.00 0.10 5.12
C SER A 135 13.56 -0.70 6.33
N HIS A 136 14.02 -1.95 6.41
CA HIS A 136 13.80 -2.81 7.55
C HIS A 136 15.02 -3.67 7.82
N SER A 137 15.19 -4.08 9.07
CA SER A 137 16.28 -4.93 9.49
C SER A 137 15.77 -5.97 10.47
N GLN A 138 16.15 -7.23 10.27
CA GLN A 138 15.82 -8.32 11.16
C GLN A 138 17.01 -9.26 11.29
N THR A 139 17.10 -9.99 12.40
CA THR A 139 18.14 -11.02 12.56
C THR A 139 17.98 -12.09 11.48
N ALA A 140 19.08 -12.42 10.81
CA ALA A 140 19.09 -13.46 9.80
C ALA A 140 18.97 -14.83 10.47
N PRO A 141 18.22 -15.78 9.89
CA PRO A 141 18.23 -17.15 10.36
C PRO A 141 19.58 -17.81 10.10
N ASP A 142 19.81 -18.97 10.74
CA ASP A 142 20.98 -19.79 10.46
C ASP A 142 21.06 -20.12 8.96
N SER A 143 22.20 -19.82 8.34
CA SER A 143 22.43 -20.00 6.90
C SER A 143 22.47 -21.46 6.44
N SER A 144 22.45 -22.41 7.36
CA SER A 144 22.36 -23.84 7.07
C SER A 144 20.96 -24.30 6.68
N SER A 145 19.92 -23.51 6.98
CA SER A 145 18.52 -23.85 6.69
C SER A 145 17.96 -23.00 5.56
N SER A 146 17.84 -23.59 4.37
CA SER A 146 17.26 -22.92 3.18
C SER A 146 15.82 -22.48 3.42
N ASP A 147 14.99 -23.32 4.04
CA ASP A 147 13.57 -23.01 4.30
C ASP A 147 13.45 -21.84 5.29
N ALA A 148 14.32 -21.79 6.30
CA ALA A 148 14.33 -20.67 7.26
C ALA A 148 14.75 -19.37 6.59
N MET A 149 15.76 -19.41 5.71
CA MET A 149 16.18 -18.25 4.92
C MET A 149 15.06 -17.76 4.00
N GLN A 150 14.42 -18.68 3.28
CA GLN A 150 13.31 -18.37 2.38
C GLN A 150 12.13 -17.72 3.13
N ALA A 151 11.77 -18.25 4.31
CA ALA A 151 10.76 -17.65 5.17
C ALA A 151 11.16 -16.26 5.70
N ALA A 152 12.43 -16.06 6.05
CA ALA A 152 12.94 -14.79 6.52
C ALA A 152 12.95 -13.72 5.42
N LEU A 153 13.34 -14.09 4.19
CA LEU A 153 13.31 -13.21 3.02
C LEU A 153 11.89 -12.79 2.67
N TYR A 154 10.96 -13.76 2.59
CA TYR A 154 9.55 -13.45 2.37
C TYR A 154 8.98 -12.51 3.44
N SER A 155 9.30 -12.75 4.72
CA SER A 155 8.87 -11.88 5.82
C SER A 155 9.44 -10.46 5.69
N MET A 156 10.73 -10.34 5.35
CA MET A 156 11.39 -9.05 5.10
C MET A 156 10.69 -8.32 3.94
N THR A 157 10.45 -8.99 2.81
CA THR A 157 9.77 -8.40 1.67
C THR A 157 8.35 -7.96 2.00
N LYS A 158 7.60 -8.79 2.73
CA LYS A 158 6.27 -8.42 3.22
C LYS A 158 6.30 -7.16 4.10
N GLN A 159 7.26 -7.04 5.02
CA GLN A 159 7.39 -5.86 5.88
C GLN A 159 7.75 -4.60 5.08
N LEU A 160 8.68 -4.71 4.11
CA LEU A 160 9.01 -3.63 3.20
C LEU A 160 7.77 -3.20 2.40
N MET A 161 7.00 -4.14 1.88
CA MET A 161 5.79 -3.87 1.10
C MET A 161 4.69 -3.22 1.96
N ASP A 162 4.47 -3.72 3.18
CA ASP A 162 3.49 -3.15 4.12
C ASP A 162 3.85 -1.69 4.46
N ALA A 163 5.14 -1.38 4.68
CA ALA A 163 5.62 -0.02 4.91
C ALA A 163 5.56 0.85 3.65
N MET A 164 5.99 0.32 2.50
CA MET A 164 6.01 1.04 1.22
C MET A 164 4.61 1.41 0.76
N ASN A 165 3.62 0.54 0.97
CA ASN A 165 2.23 0.84 0.67
C ASN A 165 1.75 2.14 1.33
N VAL A 166 2.02 2.30 2.63
CA VAL A 166 1.64 3.49 3.40
C VAL A 166 2.48 4.69 2.96
N GLN A 167 3.80 4.52 2.85
CA GLN A 167 4.70 5.61 2.50
C GLN A 167 4.43 6.15 1.10
N LEU A 168 4.26 5.28 0.10
CA LEU A 168 3.94 5.69 -1.27
C LEU A 168 2.63 6.46 -1.34
N GLN A 169 1.59 5.99 -0.64
CA GLN A 169 0.31 6.70 -0.61
C GLN A 169 0.47 8.09 -0.01
N TYR A 170 1.17 8.22 1.12
CA TYR A 170 1.44 9.52 1.74
C TYR A 170 2.20 10.46 0.79
N GLN A 171 3.27 9.95 0.16
CA GLN A 171 4.14 10.74 -0.72
C GLN A 171 3.39 11.22 -1.98
N LEU A 172 2.58 10.35 -2.58
CA LEU A 172 1.70 10.70 -3.68
C LEU A 172 0.69 11.79 -3.27
N GLN A 173 -0.02 11.62 -2.15
CA GLN A 173 -1.01 12.59 -1.69
C GLN A 173 -0.41 13.96 -1.40
N HIS A 174 0.78 13.98 -0.80
CA HIS A 174 1.44 15.20 -0.36
C HIS A 174 2.09 15.96 -1.53
N ASN A 175 2.79 15.27 -2.42
CA ASN A 175 3.59 15.93 -3.47
C ASN A 175 2.86 15.98 -4.83
N LEU A 176 1.97 15.02 -5.09
CA LEU A 176 1.25 14.89 -6.36
C LEU A 176 -0.26 15.10 -6.21
N GLY A 177 -0.72 15.78 -5.15
CA GLY A 177 -2.15 15.96 -4.87
C GLY A 177 -2.97 16.55 -6.03
N SER A 178 -2.40 17.46 -6.84
CA SER A 178 -3.06 18.01 -8.04
C SER A 178 -3.24 16.98 -9.16
N TRP A 179 -2.37 15.98 -9.21
CA TRP A 179 -2.34 14.86 -10.16
C TRP A 179 -3.16 13.65 -9.72
N ILE A 180 -3.64 13.62 -8.47
CA ILE A 180 -4.49 12.54 -7.98
C ILE A 180 -5.96 12.90 -8.22
N ALA A 181 -6.69 12.00 -8.85
CA ALA A 181 -8.14 12.04 -8.88
C ALA A 181 -8.63 11.32 -7.63
N TYR A 182 -8.74 12.03 -6.50
CA TYR A 182 -9.45 11.44 -5.36
C TYR A 182 -10.85 11.08 -5.84
N SER A 183 -11.28 9.85 -5.57
CA SER A 183 -12.69 9.48 -5.60
C SER A 183 -13.43 10.16 -4.44
N ASN A 184 -13.34 11.49 -4.33
CA ASN A 184 -14.27 12.31 -3.57
C ASN A 184 -15.40 12.71 -4.50
N SER A 185 -16.04 11.69 -5.04
CA SER A 185 -17.09 11.78 -6.04
C SER A 185 -17.68 10.36 -6.14
N ALA A 186 -18.90 10.02 -5.71
CA ALA A 186 -20.09 10.86 -5.60
C ALA A 186 -20.15 11.96 -6.66
N ALA A 187 -19.47 11.76 -7.80
CA ALA A 187 -19.83 12.40 -9.03
C ALA A 187 -21.16 11.71 -9.30
N ALA A 188 -22.24 12.42 -9.01
CA ALA A 188 -23.52 12.14 -9.58
C ALA A 188 -23.26 11.67 -10.99
N ALA A 189 -23.58 10.39 -11.26
CA ALA A 189 -23.78 9.96 -12.62
C ALA A 189 -24.62 11.06 -13.28
N PRO A 190 -24.31 11.51 -14.51
CA PRO A 190 -25.24 12.36 -15.22
C PRO A 190 -26.54 11.58 -15.25
N VAL A 191 -27.52 12.00 -14.43
CA VAL A 191 -28.85 11.44 -14.49
C VAL A 191 -29.31 11.84 -15.88
N SER A 192 -29.27 10.88 -16.80
CA SER A 192 -29.90 11.04 -18.08
C SER A 192 -31.38 11.07 -17.74
N THR A 193 -31.96 12.27 -17.65
CA THR A 193 -33.39 12.49 -17.57
C THR A 193 -34.00 12.05 -18.90
N THR A 194 -34.09 10.75 -19.07
CA THR A 194 -34.82 10.13 -20.17
C THR A 194 -35.92 9.29 -19.55
N GLY A 195 -37.11 9.88 -19.47
CA GLY A 195 -38.31 9.16 -19.04
C GLY A 195 -39.22 10.01 -18.18
N ALA A 196 -40.02 10.84 -18.82
CA ALA A 196 -41.27 11.28 -18.24
C ALA A 196 -42.13 10.03 -17.94
N VAL A 197 -42.27 9.71 -16.66
CA VAL A 197 -43.39 8.89 -16.17
C VAL A 197 -44.27 9.79 -15.33
N ALA A 198 -45.53 9.89 -15.75
CA ALA A 198 -46.56 10.66 -15.09
C ALA A 198 -46.78 10.12 -13.66
N GLY A 199 -46.50 10.96 -12.66
CA GLY A 199 -46.67 10.62 -11.24
C GLY A 199 -45.99 11.65 -10.35
N GLY A 200 -46.58 12.85 -10.26
CA GLY A 200 -45.98 14.01 -9.60
C GLY A 200 -45.93 13.92 -8.08
N ILE A 201 -44.78 14.30 -7.52
CA ILE A 201 -44.70 14.99 -6.23
C ILE A 201 -43.99 16.32 -6.50
N VAL A 202 -44.75 17.41 -6.44
CA VAL A 202 -44.25 18.77 -6.53
C VAL A 202 -43.94 19.23 -5.12
N ALA A 203 -42.66 19.47 -4.80
CA ALA A 203 -42.29 20.18 -3.58
C ALA A 203 -42.61 21.66 -3.77
N THR A 204 -43.58 22.16 -3.01
CA THR A 204 -43.93 23.59 -2.97
C THR A 204 -42.85 24.35 -2.20
N PRO A 205 -42.19 25.38 -2.77
CA PRO A 205 -41.27 26.20 -2.00
C PRO A 205 -42.04 27.06 -0.98
N LEU A 206 -41.52 27.12 0.24
CA LEU A 206 -42.04 27.93 1.33
C LEU A 206 -41.84 29.42 1.00
N THR A 207 -42.94 30.14 0.75
CA THR A 207 -42.95 31.59 0.52
C THR A 207 -42.55 32.33 1.81
N GLY A 208 -41.52 33.17 1.72
CA GLY A 208 -41.12 34.08 2.79
C GLY A 208 -42.18 35.17 3.10
N PRO A 209 -42.14 35.78 4.29
CA PRO A 209 -43.14 36.76 4.73
C PRO A 209 -43.03 38.10 3.97
N PRO A 210 -44.16 38.81 3.79
CA PRO A 210 -44.24 40.00 2.94
C PRO A 210 -43.56 41.24 3.56
N THR A 211 -42.81 41.93 2.71
CA THR A 211 -42.30 43.28 2.88
C THR A 211 -43.44 44.29 2.88
N GLY A 212 -43.60 45.04 3.97
CA GLY A 212 -44.53 46.16 4.09
C GLY A 212 -43.81 47.51 4.11
N GLY A 213 -44.09 48.34 3.10
CA GLY A 213 -44.33 49.78 3.24
C GLY A 213 -43.15 50.72 3.56
N ALA A 214 -42.72 51.46 2.56
CA ALA A 214 -41.78 52.60 2.63
C ALA A 214 -42.32 53.81 3.41
N ILE A 215 -41.48 54.54 4.15
CA ILE A 215 -41.50 56.03 4.18
C ILE A 215 -40.13 56.63 4.58
N MET A 216 -39.77 57.75 3.90
CA MET A 216 -38.92 58.89 4.31
C MET A 216 -37.37 58.82 4.24
N SER A 217 -36.81 59.59 3.30
CA SER A 217 -35.55 60.38 3.47
C SER A 217 -35.85 61.69 4.23
N PRO A 218 -34.89 62.60 4.57
CA PRO A 218 -33.41 62.57 4.51
C PRO A 218 -32.73 63.01 5.84
N ALA A 219 -31.39 62.89 5.94
CA ALA A 219 -30.48 63.92 6.51
C ALA A 219 -29.05 63.38 6.75
N THR A 220 -28.05 63.99 6.12
CA THR A 220 -26.66 64.10 6.60
C THR A 220 -26.60 65.17 7.71
N PRO A 221 -25.76 65.05 8.76
CA PRO A 221 -24.36 65.48 8.63
C PRO A 221 -23.31 64.75 9.50
N SER A 222 -22.06 64.84 9.02
CA SER A 222 -20.79 65.09 9.74
C SER A 222 -20.46 64.38 11.07
N GLY A 223 -19.28 63.75 11.12
CA GLY A 223 -18.51 63.70 12.37
C GLY A 223 -17.45 62.59 12.53
N LEU A 224 -16.19 62.95 12.27
CA LEU A 224 -14.97 62.60 13.04
C LEU A 224 -14.45 61.14 13.08
N ALA A 225 -13.17 61.04 12.70
CA ALA A 225 -12.24 59.90 12.76
C ALA A 225 -11.75 59.60 14.21
N PRO A 226 -10.56 58.98 14.43
CA PRO A 226 -10.15 57.58 14.25
C PRO A 226 -9.77 56.91 15.59
N GLY A 227 -9.69 55.57 15.64
CA GLY A 227 -9.31 54.83 16.85
C GLY A 227 -8.43 53.61 16.55
N VAL A 228 -7.13 53.81 16.63
CA VAL A 228 -6.03 52.84 16.64
C VAL A 228 -6.05 51.93 17.89
N HIS A 229 -5.56 50.68 17.78
CA HIS A 229 -4.77 49.87 18.74
C HIS A 229 -4.69 48.43 18.17
N ASN A 230 -3.66 48.05 17.42
CA ASN A 230 -2.37 47.51 17.87
C ASN A 230 -2.46 46.45 18.98
N LEU A 231 -1.95 45.23 18.72
CA LEU A 231 -0.87 44.60 19.49
C LEU A 231 -0.42 43.26 18.89
N VAL A 232 0.80 43.30 18.35
CA VAL A 232 1.71 42.19 18.04
C VAL A 232 2.35 41.66 19.35
N PRO A 233 2.58 40.34 19.50
CA PRO A 233 3.55 39.83 20.48
C PRO A 233 4.93 39.52 19.85
N PRO A 234 6.03 39.70 20.60
CA PRO A 234 7.39 39.72 20.08
C PRO A 234 8.07 38.34 20.01
N SER A 235 8.92 38.21 19.00
CA SER A 235 9.96 37.19 18.84
C SER A 235 11.05 37.35 19.92
N MET A 236 11.49 36.24 20.51
CA MET A 236 12.73 36.17 21.30
C MET A 236 13.69 35.25 20.56
N ALA A 237 14.76 35.85 20.04
CA ALA A 237 15.96 35.20 19.60
C ALA A 237 16.91 35.04 20.80
N HIS A 238 17.49 33.86 20.93
CA HIS A 238 18.77 33.60 21.59
C HIS A 238 19.44 32.43 20.85
#